data_AF-A0A0R0A9X8-F1
#
_entry.id   AF-A0A0R0A9X8-F1
#
_cell.length_a   1.000
_cell.length_b   1.000
_cell.length_c   1.000
_cell.angle_alpha   90.00
_cell.angle_beta   90.00
_cell.angle_gamma   90.00
#
_symmetry.space_group_name_H-M   'P 1'
#
loop_
_entity.id
_entity.type
_entity.pdbx_description
1 polymer ?
#
loop_
_entity_poly.entity_id
_entity_poly.type
_entity_poly.pdbx_seq_one_letter_code
_entity_poly.pdbx_strand_id
1 'polypeptide(L)'
;MDPVDGDSVAGMLGLSITAGSTGAAIKIKTSGTIDDAGWSWSPGFVFAGSNGELTQALPTTGWEIVVGYAPSATRLNLTFDEPVKLA
;
A
#
# COMPACT_ATOMS: atom_id res chain seq x y z
N MET A 1 -5.17 -8.55 -4.04
CA MET A 1 -3.78 -8.94 -3.72
C MET A 1 -3.79 -9.81 -2.48
N ASP A 2 -3.02 -10.88 -2.53
CA ASP A 2 -2.82 -11.84 -1.45
C ASP A 2 -1.37 -11.72 -0.93
N PRO A 3 -1.14 -11.26 0.31
CA PRO A 3 0.20 -11.05 0.85
C PRO A 3 0.93 -12.34 1.22
N VAL A 4 0.31 -13.52 1.12
CA VAL A 4 1.01 -14.81 1.32
C VAL A 4 1.45 -15.46 0.00
N ASP A 5 0.95 -14.99 -1.14
CA ASP A 5 1.27 -15.50 -2.46
C ASP A 5 2.34 -14.63 -3.14
N GLY A 6 3.50 -15.24 -3.43
CA GLY A 6 4.64 -14.53 -4.01
C GLY A 6 4.34 -13.94 -5.40
N ASP A 7 3.52 -14.60 -6.22
CA ASP A 7 3.17 -14.10 -7.55
C ASP A 7 2.24 -12.89 -7.45
N SER A 8 1.26 -12.91 -6.54
CA SER A 8 0.42 -11.74 -6.25
C SER A 8 1.24 -10.55 -5.75
N VAL A 9 2.30 -10.78 -4.98
CA VAL A 9 3.14 -9.73 -4.39
C VAL A 9 4.05 -9.10 -5.45
N ALA A 10 4.67 -9.91 -6.30
CA ALA A 10 5.49 -9.44 -7.42
C ALA A 10 4.69 -8.62 -8.45
N GLY A 11 3.36 -8.82 -8.52
CA GLY A 11 2.45 -8.08 -9.40
C GLY A 11 2.03 -6.69 -8.92
N MET A 12 2.52 -6.18 -7.78
CA MET A 12 2.14 -4.85 -7.29
C MET A 12 2.70 -3.74 -8.21
N LEU A 13 1.81 -2.93 -8.77
CA LEU A 13 2.18 -1.84 -9.70
C LEU A 13 2.16 -0.45 -9.05
N GLY A 14 1.37 -0.24 -8.00
CA GLY A 14 1.20 1.06 -7.35
C GLY A 14 -0.14 1.18 -6.62
N LEU A 15 -0.49 2.39 -6.21
CA LEU A 15 -1.71 2.68 -5.44
C LEU A 15 -2.77 3.34 -6.33
N SER A 16 -3.99 2.82 -6.34
CA SER A 16 -5.12 3.53 -6.94
C SER A 16 -5.54 4.70 -6.04
N ILE A 17 -5.73 5.87 -6.66
CA ILE A 17 -6.13 7.10 -5.91
C ILE A 17 -7.63 7.31 -5.83
N THR A 18 -8.40 6.51 -6.57
CA THR A 18 -9.86 6.53 -6.59
C THR A 18 -10.38 5.11 -6.73
N ALA A 19 -11.60 4.87 -6.25
CA ALA A 19 -12.31 3.65 -6.56
C ALA A 19 -12.49 3.49 -8.09
N GLY A 20 -12.43 2.24 -8.56
CA GLY A 20 -12.67 1.89 -9.95
C GLY A 20 -13.84 0.94 -10.07
N SER A 21 -14.61 1.07 -11.15
CA SER A 21 -15.60 0.07 -11.53
C SER A 21 -14.95 -1.02 -12.38
N THR A 22 -15.48 -2.23 -12.33
CA THR A 22 -15.02 -3.34 -13.16
C THR A 22 -15.06 -2.97 -14.64
N GLY A 23 -13.94 -3.17 -15.34
CA GLY A 23 -13.79 -2.83 -16.76
C GLY A 23 -13.46 -1.36 -17.05
N ALA A 24 -13.48 -0.48 -16.06
CA ALA A 24 -13.06 0.91 -16.23
C ALA A 24 -11.54 1.06 -16.05
N ALA A 25 -10.94 1.98 -16.81
CA ALA A 25 -9.57 2.39 -16.57
C ALA A 25 -9.48 3.20 -15.26
N ILE A 26 -8.48 2.90 -14.44
CA ILE A 26 -8.15 3.65 -13.22
C ILE A 26 -6.78 4.29 -13.35
N LYS A 27 -6.55 5.35 -12.56
CA LYS A 27 -5.22 5.94 -12.41
C LYS A 27 -4.55 5.34 -11.18
N ILE A 28 -3.30 4.91 -11.37
CA ILE A 28 -2.43 4.50 -10.27
C ILE A 28 -1.37 5.57 -10.06
N LYS A 29 -0.91 5.67 -8.81
CA LYS A 29 0.21 6.51 -8.41
C LYS A 29 1.34 5.62 -7.93
N THR A 30 2.51 5.84 -8.49
CA THR A 30 3.72 5.04 -8.23
C THR A 30 4.79 5.83 -7.46
N SER A 31 4.60 7.15 -7.30
CA SER A 31 5.56 8.02 -6.60
C SER A 31 4.92 9.33 -6.12
N GLY A 32 5.67 10.07 -5.31
CA GLY A 32 5.25 11.36 -4.75
C GLY A 32 4.39 11.21 -3.50
N THR A 33 3.55 12.22 -3.22
CA THR A 33 2.75 12.26 -1.99
C THR A 33 1.25 12.21 -2.28
N ILE A 34 0.48 11.62 -1.38
CA ILE A 34 -0.99 11.64 -1.42
C ILE A 34 -1.49 12.27 -0.13
N ASP A 35 -2.44 13.17 -0.27
CA ASP A 35 -3.17 13.77 0.84
C ASP A 35 -4.62 13.27 0.80
N ASP A 36 -5.10 12.71 1.91
CA ASP A 36 -6.48 12.23 2.06
C ASP A 36 -6.97 12.55 3.47
N ALA A 37 -8.06 13.32 3.54
CA ALA A 37 -8.66 13.76 4.80
C ALA A 37 -9.39 12.64 5.57
N GLY A 38 -9.68 11.51 4.92
CA GLY A 38 -10.27 10.33 5.54
C GLY A 38 -9.25 9.45 6.27
N TRP A 39 -7.95 9.71 6.10
CA TRP A 39 -6.91 8.96 6.80
C TRP A 39 -6.68 9.47 8.23
N SER A 40 -6.19 8.56 9.06
CA SER A 40 -5.86 8.81 10.47
C SER A 40 -4.56 8.12 10.87
N TRP A 41 -3.54 8.25 10.02
CA TRP A 41 -2.24 7.62 10.25
C TRP A 41 -1.51 8.17 11.48
N SER A 42 -0.74 7.32 12.14
CA SER A 42 0.36 7.77 13.00
C SER A 42 1.63 7.94 12.15
N PRO A 43 2.58 8.80 12.55
CA PRO A 43 3.88 8.85 11.88
C PRO A 43 4.54 7.48 11.81
N GLY A 44 4.79 6.96 10.61
CA GLY A 44 5.26 5.58 10.44
C GLY A 44 5.03 5.00 9.05
N PHE A 45 5.45 3.75 8.86
CA PHE A 45 5.22 3.02 7.61
C PHE A 45 3.75 2.65 7.44
N VAL A 46 3.33 2.60 6.18
CA VAL A 46 2.04 2.09 5.75
C VAL A 46 2.31 0.91 4.82
N PHE A 47 1.66 -0.20 5.11
CA PHE A 47 1.81 -1.47 4.42
C PHE A 47 0.58 -1.79 3.58
N ALA A 48 0.78 -2.67 2.60
CA ALA A 48 -0.27 -3.27 1.81
C ALA A 48 -0.76 -4.56 2.48
N GLY A 49 -2.00 -4.55 3.00
CA GLY A 49 -2.64 -5.71 3.61
C GLY A 49 -3.36 -6.60 2.59
N SER A 50 -4.11 -7.57 3.12
CA SER A 50 -5.01 -8.41 2.31
C SER A 50 -5.95 -7.55 1.47
N ASN A 51 -6.19 -7.96 0.23
CA ASN A 51 -6.99 -7.21 -0.76
C ASN A 51 -6.46 -5.82 -1.14
N GLY A 52 -5.31 -5.39 -0.59
CA GLY A 52 -4.68 -4.11 -0.95
C GLY A 52 -5.10 -2.95 -0.10
N GLU A 53 -5.72 -3.25 1.03
CA GLU A 53 -6.04 -2.24 2.03
C GLU A 53 -4.76 -1.67 2.64
N LEU A 54 -4.74 -0.36 2.83
CA LEU A 54 -3.65 0.34 3.49
C LEU A 54 -3.77 0.13 5.01
N THR A 55 -2.68 -0.28 5.64
CA THR A 55 -2.65 -0.53 7.09
C THR A 55 -1.32 -0.13 7.72
N GLN A 56 -1.31 0.18 9.01
CA GLN A 56 -0.08 0.34 9.81
C GLN A 56 0.18 -0.85 10.73
N ALA A 57 -0.66 -1.89 10.67
CA ALA A 57 -0.38 -3.14 11.34
C ALA A 57 0.72 -3.88 10.58
N LEU A 58 1.86 -4.10 11.25
CA LEU A 58 2.97 -4.86 10.70
C LEU A 58 2.50 -6.29 10.40
N PRO A 59 2.71 -6.81 9.18
CA PRO A 59 2.45 -8.22 8.90
C PRO A 59 3.34 -9.10 9.79
N THR A 60 2.80 -10.21 10.30
CA THR A 60 3.57 -11.17 11.11
C THR A 60 3.94 -12.43 10.35
N THR A 61 3.39 -12.61 9.14
CA THR A 61 3.57 -13.76 8.25
C THR A 61 3.40 -13.32 6.80
N GLY A 62 3.96 -14.07 5.86
CA GLY A 62 3.84 -13.76 4.43
C GLY A 62 4.86 -12.72 4.00
N TRP A 63 4.44 -11.78 3.15
CA TRP A 63 5.29 -10.71 2.64
C TRP A 63 4.92 -9.37 3.28
N GLU A 64 5.95 -8.66 3.74
CA GLU A 64 5.87 -7.25 4.08
C GLU A 64 6.00 -6.43 2.79
N ILE A 65 5.02 -5.56 2.56
CA ILE A 65 4.95 -4.71 1.37
C ILE A 65 4.77 -3.27 1.84
N VAL A 66 5.86 -2.50 1.84
CA VAL A 66 5.82 -1.09 2.20
C VAL A 66 5.25 -0.29 1.02
N VAL A 67 4.14 0.41 1.26
CA VAL A 67 3.54 1.35 0.30
C VAL A 67 4.19 2.73 0.44
N GLY A 68 4.51 3.12 1.66
CA GLY A 68 5.05 4.44 1.94
C GLY A 68 5.28 4.74 3.41
N TYR A 69 5.73 5.96 3.67
CA TYR A 69 5.83 6.54 5.01
C TYR A 69 4.80 7.66 5.17
N ALA A 70 3.97 7.58 6.20
CA ALA A 70 3.06 8.64 6.60
C ALA A 70 3.78 9.59 7.57
N PRO A 71 4.10 10.85 7.18
CA PRO A 71 4.68 11.82 8.11
C PRO A 71 3.65 12.50 9.03
N SER A 72 2.36 12.38 8.69
CA SER A 72 1.23 12.94 9.43
C SER A 72 -0.04 12.14 9.15
N ALA A 73 -1.13 12.44 9.87
CA ALA A 73 -2.36 11.66 9.82
C ALA A 73 -3.02 11.54 8.45
N THR A 74 -2.87 12.55 7.59
CA THR A 74 -3.59 12.67 6.33
C THR A 74 -2.66 12.69 5.12
N ARG A 75 -1.37 12.35 5.29
CA ARG A 75 -0.40 12.33 4.20
C ARG A 75 0.33 10.99 4.14
N LEU A 76 0.51 10.48 2.93
CA LEU A 76 1.35 9.32 2.63
C LEU A 76 2.37 9.70 1.56
N ASN A 77 3.66 9.56 1.89
CA ASN A 77 4.75 9.65 0.92
C ASN A 77 4.99 8.25 0.35
N LEU A 78 4.75 8.08 -0.95
CA LEU A 78 4.90 6.79 -1.62
C LEU A 78 6.37 6.43 -1.75
N THR A 79 6.73 5.27 -1.22
CA THR A 79 8.07 4.70 -1.24
C THR A 79 7.94 3.18 -1.40
N PHE A 80 7.45 2.74 -2.56
CA PHE A 80 7.39 1.32 -2.88
C PHE A 80 8.81 0.75 -2.86
N ASP A 81 9.02 -0.27 -2.04
CA ASP A 81 10.28 -0.99 -1.90
C ASP A 81 10.08 -2.46 -2.28
N GLU A 82 11.18 -3.20 -2.43
CA GLU A 82 11.14 -4.63 -2.69
C GLU A 82 10.42 -5.36 -1.54
N PRO A 83 9.42 -6.21 -1.83
CA PRO A 83 8.72 -6.95 -0.80
C PRO A 83 9.66 -7.85 0.00
N VAL A 84 9.51 -7.84 1.33
CA VAL A 84 10.34 -8.64 2.23
C VAL A 84 9.55 -9.85 2.73
N LYS A 85 10.07 -11.06 2.50
CA LYS A 85 9.46 -12.27 3.03
C LYS A 85 9.75 -12.38 4.54
N LEU A 86 8.70 -12.50 5.33
CA LEU A 86 8.80 -12.75 6.76
C LEU A 86 8.99 -14.25 7.02
N ALA A 87 9.88 -14.56 7.96
CA ALA A 87 10.29 -15.92 8.31
C ALA A 87 9.24 -16.65 9.16
#